data_AF-A0A803R6B7-F1
#
_entry.id   AF-A0A803R6B7-F1
#
_cell.length_a   1.000
_cell.length_b   1.000
_cell.length_c   1.000
_cell.angle_alpha   90.00
_cell.angle_beta   90.00
_cell.angle_gamma   90.00
#
_symmetry.space_group_name_H-M   'P 1'
#
loop_
_entity.id
_entity.type
_entity.pdbx_description
1 polymer ?
#
loop_
_entity_poly.entity_id
_entity_poly.type
_entity_poly.pdbx_seq_one_letter_code
_entity_poly.pdbx_strand_id
1 'polypeptide(L)'
;MAGSSEIDNKQKYSSRWSLDGMTALVTGGTKGIGHAIVEELCGLGAKVHTCSRNQSELSECLSQWETKGFQVTGSVCDVMTPSQRQHLILKVSSLFHGKLNILELLTSWPKTWHVNGQRIT
;
A
#
# COMPACT_ATOMS: atom_id res chain seq x y z
N MET A 1 40.65 2.65 11.40
CA MET A 1 39.40 3.27 11.89
C MET A 1 38.36 3.10 10.78
N ALA A 2 37.42 2.18 10.97
CA ALA A 2 36.29 1.97 10.07
C ALA A 2 35.23 3.03 10.39
N GLY A 3 34.68 3.67 9.36
CA GLY A 3 33.64 4.68 9.56
C GLY A 3 33.40 5.49 8.31
N SER A 4 32.96 4.84 7.23
CA SER A 4 32.47 5.52 6.02
C SER A 4 31.66 4.55 5.15
N SER A 5 30.47 4.15 5.61
CA SER A 5 29.44 3.58 4.71
C SER A 5 28.01 3.71 5.25
N GLU A 6 27.72 4.80 5.97
CA GLU A 6 26.35 5.21 6.34
C GLU A 6 26.00 6.49 5.59
N ILE A 7 26.14 6.48 4.26
CA ILE A 7 25.47 7.50 3.44
C ILE A 7 24.00 7.09 3.40
N ASP A 8 23.24 7.72 4.30
CA ASP A 8 21.80 7.68 4.45
C ASP A 8 21.11 7.65 3.07
N ASN A 9 20.30 6.63 2.83
CA ASN A 9 19.46 6.46 1.64
C ASN A 9 18.35 7.54 1.51
N LYS A 10 18.42 8.62 2.31
CA LYS A 10 17.46 9.72 2.41
C LYS A 10 17.45 10.67 1.21
N GLN A 11 18.37 10.51 0.26
CA GLN A 11 18.61 11.49 -0.79
C GLN A 11 18.16 11.00 -2.17
N LYS A 12 17.11 10.17 -2.24
CA LYS A 12 16.64 9.63 -3.51
C LYS A 12 15.62 10.53 -4.24
N TYR A 13 14.90 11.40 -3.52
CA TYR A 13 13.90 12.30 -4.10
C TYR A 13 13.95 13.69 -3.45
N SER A 14 13.83 14.75 -4.25
CA SER A 14 13.65 16.10 -3.70
C SER A 14 12.37 16.15 -2.86
N SER A 15 12.32 16.97 -1.81
CA SER A 15 11.21 17.01 -0.83
C SER A 15 9.79 17.04 -1.40
N ARG A 16 9.58 17.61 -2.60
CA ARG A 16 8.29 17.61 -3.29
C ARG A 16 7.77 16.24 -3.73
N TRP A 17 8.66 15.26 -3.93
CA TRP A 17 8.32 13.94 -4.47
C TRP A 17 8.44 12.82 -3.44
N SER A 18 8.88 13.12 -2.21
CA SER A 18 8.87 12.12 -1.13
C SER A 18 7.44 11.88 -0.64
N LEU A 19 7.10 10.62 -0.43
CA LEU A 19 5.89 10.13 0.20
C LEU A 19 6.17 9.56 1.60
N ASP A 20 7.29 9.95 2.23
CA ASP A 20 7.63 9.53 3.59
C ASP A 20 6.49 9.88 4.56
N GLY A 21 6.08 8.88 5.35
CA GLY A 21 4.99 9.02 6.33
C GLY A 21 3.59 9.04 5.70
N MET A 22 3.46 8.85 4.39
CA MET A 22 2.19 8.64 3.71
C MET A 22 1.84 7.15 3.66
N THR A 23 0.54 6.88 3.58
CA THR A 23 -0.02 5.53 3.50
C THR A 23 -0.87 5.38 2.24
N ALA A 24 -0.83 4.20 1.62
CA ALA A 24 -1.59 3.93 0.40
C ALA A 24 -2.27 2.57 0.44
N LEU A 25 -3.44 2.49 -0.22
CA LEU A 25 -4.11 1.23 -0.55
C LEU A 25 -4.08 1.06 -2.07
N VAL A 26 -3.45 -0.01 -2.55
CA VAL A 26 -3.44 -0.38 -3.97
C VAL A 26 -4.20 -1.68 -4.15
N THR A 27 -5.31 -1.65 -4.89
CA THR A 27 -6.03 -2.90 -5.20
C THR A 27 -5.47 -3.57 -6.44
N GLY A 28 -5.36 -4.90 -6.43
CA GLY A 28 -4.77 -5.64 -7.54
C GLY A 28 -3.27 -5.39 -7.71
N GLY A 29 -2.56 -5.01 -6.64
CA GLY A 29 -1.16 -4.59 -6.71
C GLY A 29 -0.15 -5.71 -6.99
N THR A 30 -0.57 -6.95 -7.21
CA THR A 30 0.36 -8.09 -7.42
C THR A 30 0.79 -8.26 -8.87
N LYS A 31 0.20 -7.53 -9.83
CA LYS A 31 0.49 -7.67 -11.27
C LYS A 31 0.33 -6.36 -12.02
N GLY A 32 0.95 -6.29 -13.20
CA GLY A 32 0.74 -5.23 -14.19
C GLY A 32 0.94 -3.83 -13.61
N ILE A 33 -0.01 -2.93 -13.90
CA ILE A 33 0.04 -1.53 -13.45
C ILE A 33 0.01 -1.43 -11.92
N GLY A 34 -0.82 -2.24 -11.26
CA GLY A 34 -0.91 -2.23 -9.80
C GLY A 34 0.43 -2.56 -9.13
N HIS A 35 1.18 -3.53 -9.69
CA HIS A 35 2.52 -3.86 -9.20
C HIS A 35 3.50 -2.70 -9.35
N ALA A 36 3.52 -2.07 -10.53
CA ALA A 36 4.37 -0.90 -10.77
C ALA A 36 4.02 0.26 -9.82
N ILE A 37 2.74 0.47 -9.54
CA ILE A 37 2.28 1.49 -8.58
C ILE A 37 2.78 1.18 -7.17
N VAL A 38 2.66 -0.07 -6.68
CA VAL A 38 3.18 -0.46 -5.35
C VAL A 38 4.68 -0.17 -5.26
N GLU A 39 5.45 -0.56 -6.28
CA GLU A 39 6.89 -0.33 -6.30
C GLU A 39 7.26 1.15 -6.33
N GLU A 40 6.58 1.96 -7.13
CA GLU A 40 6.85 3.40 -7.20
C GLU A 40 6.49 4.09 -5.88
N LEU A 41 5.29 3.83 -5.33
CA LEU A 41 4.87 4.44 -4.06
C LEU A 41 5.83 4.08 -2.91
N CYS A 42 6.23 2.81 -2.81
CA CYS A 42 7.21 2.40 -1.81
C CYS A 42 8.61 2.95 -2.09
N GLY A 43 9.00 3.04 -3.36
CA GLY A 43 10.24 3.69 -3.78
C GLY A 43 10.32 5.13 -3.30
N LEU A 44 9.20 5.86 -3.32
CA LEU A 44 9.05 7.22 -2.81
C LEU A 44 8.88 7.31 -1.28
N GLY A 45 8.84 6.19 -0.55
CA GLY A 45 8.79 6.16 0.92
C GLY A 45 7.42 5.90 1.55
N ALA A 46 6.37 5.65 0.74
CA ALA A 46 5.04 5.35 1.27
C ALA A 46 4.98 3.95 1.89
N LYS A 47 4.13 3.81 2.93
CA LYS A 47 3.68 2.50 3.41
C LYS A 47 2.47 2.07 2.61
N VAL A 48 2.53 0.88 2.01
CA VAL A 48 1.48 0.41 1.09
C VAL A 48 0.77 -0.81 1.67
N HIS A 49 -0.55 -0.83 1.60
CA HIS A 49 -1.35 -2.05 1.74
C HIS A 49 -1.85 -2.43 0.35
N THR A 50 -1.73 -3.71 -0.02
CA THR A 50 -2.27 -4.23 -1.28
C THR A 50 -3.24 -5.36 -1.05
N CYS A 51 -4.08 -5.63 -2.05
CA CYS A 51 -4.93 -6.81 -2.02
C CYS A 51 -4.99 -7.53 -3.37
N SER A 52 -5.16 -8.85 -3.31
CA SER A 52 -5.33 -9.72 -4.48
C SER A 52 -6.27 -10.88 -4.15
N ARG A 53 -6.82 -11.52 -5.17
CA ARG A 53 -7.63 -12.74 -5.02
C ARG A 53 -6.76 -13.99 -4.83
N ASN A 54 -5.50 -13.94 -5.26
CA ASN A 54 -4.60 -15.10 -5.23
C ASN A 54 -3.60 -14.96 -4.06
N GLN A 55 -3.72 -15.82 -3.06
CA GLN A 55 -2.83 -15.85 -1.90
C GLN A 55 -1.37 -16.14 -2.29
N SER A 56 -1.13 -17.04 -3.25
CA SER A 56 0.23 -17.43 -3.64
C SER A 56 0.96 -16.26 -4.29
N GLU A 57 0.32 -15.59 -5.25
CA GLU A 57 0.88 -14.40 -5.92
C GLU A 57 1.10 -13.27 -4.92
N LEU A 58 0.17 -13.06 -3.99
CA LEU A 58 0.31 -12.06 -2.95
C LEU A 58 1.53 -12.34 -2.06
N SER A 59 1.69 -13.57 -1.59
CA SER A 59 2.82 -13.95 -0.74
C SER A 59 4.16 -13.80 -1.46
N GLU A 60 4.21 -14.16 -2.74
CA GLU A 60 5.42 -14.00 -3.56
C GLU A 60 5.81 -12.52 -3.69
N CYS A 61 4.87 -11.64 -4.07
CA CYS A 61 5.14 -10.21 -4.17
C CYS A 61 5.57 -9.60 -2.84
N LEU A 62 4.92 -9.98 -1.72
CA LEU A 62 5.29 -9.49 -0.39
C LEU A 62 6.74 -9.86 -0.03
N SER A 63 7.16 -11.09 -0.30
CA SER A 63 8.55 -11.52 -0.08
C SER A 63 9.52 -10.72 -0.95
N GLN A 64 9.19 -10.52 -2.23
CA GLN A 64 10.02 -9.70 -3.13
C GLN A 64 10.15 -8.26 -2.64
N TRP A 65 9.06 -7.61 -2.23
CA TRP A 65 9.09 -6.24 -1.71
C TRP A 65 9.81 -6.13 -0.37
N GLU A 66 9.68 -7.13 0.51
CA GLU A 66 10.46 -7.20 1.75
C GLU A 66 11.96 -7.23 1.46
N THR A 67 12.43 -8.02 0.49
CA THR A 67 13.85 -8.05 0.10
C THR A 67 14.35 -6.72 -0.49
N LYS A 68 13.44 -5.91 -1.06
CA LYS A 68 13.72 -4.55 -1.53
C LYS A 68 13.70 -3.49 -0.42
N GLY A 69 13.35 -3.88 0.81
CA GLY A 69 13.20 -2.98 1.96
C GLY A 69 11.91 -2.14 1.92
N PHE A 70 10.93 -2.54 1.12
CA PHE A 70 9.66 -1.81 1.01
C PHE A 70 8.70 -2.17 2.15
N GLN A 71 7.97 -1.16 2.64
CA GLN A 71 6.95 -1.34 3.67
C GLN A 71 5.60 -1.69 3.04
N VAL A 72 5.45 -2.95 2.62
CA VAL A 72 4.20 -3.45 2.02
C VAL A 72 3.54 -4.48 2.92
N THR A 73 2.23 -4.34 3.11
CA THR A 73 1.38 -5.37 3.71
C THR A 73 0.31 -5.81 2.72
N GLY A 74 -0.22 -7.03 2.89
CA GLY A 74 -1.18 -7.60 1.96
C GLY A 74 -2.35 -8.27 2.65
N SER A 75 -3.51 -8.30 1.99
CA SER A 75 -4.61 -9.19 2.35
C SER A 75 -5.27 -9.80 1.13
N VAL A 76 -5.73 -11.04 1.25
CA VAL A 76 -6.58 -11.64 0.22
C VAL A 76 -7.94 -10.96 0.25
N CYS A 77 -8.34 -10.43 -0.89
CA CYS A 77 -9.63 -9.78 -1.06
C CYS A 77 -10.08 -9.90 -2.52
N ASP A 78 -11.30 -10.41 -2.69
CA ASP A 78 -12.09 -10.17 -3.88
C ASP A 78 -12.86 -8.84 -3.73
N VAL A 79 -12.35 -7.80 -4.39
CA VAL A 79 -12.93 -6.46 -4.36
C VAL A 79 -14.34 -6.41 -4.95
N MET A 80 -14.79 -7.42 -5.69
CA MET A 80 -16.16 -7.50 -6.18
C MET A 80 -17.14 -7.91 -5.07
N THR A 81 -16.65 -8.55 -4.01
CA THR A 81 -17.47 -9.03 -2.89
C THR A 81 -17.65 -7.94 -1.81
N PRO A 82 -18.88 -7.44 -1.54
CA PRO A 82 -19.10 -6.32 -0.61
C PRO A 82 -18.58 -6.54 0.81
N SER A 83 -18.78 -7.72 1.38
CA SER A 83 -18.31 -8.04 2.73
C SER A 83 -16.78 -8.07 2.80
N GLN A 84 -16.10 -8.54 1.76
CA GLN A 84 -14.64 -8.56 1.71
C GLN A 84 -14.07 -7.14 1.56
N ARG A 85 -14.72 -6.29 0.76
CA ARG A 85 -14.39 -4.85 0.70
C ARG A 85 -14.44 -4.19 2.07
N GLN A 86 -15.52 -4.43 2.82
CA GLN A 86 -15.67 -3.83 4.15
C GLN A 86 -14.56 -4.31 5.10
N HIS A 87 -14.22 -5.59 5.09
CA HIS A 87 -13.10 -6.12 5.88
C HIS A 87 -11.75 -5.53 5.45
N LEU A 88 -11.50 -5.39 4.16
CA LEU A 88 -10.29 -4.76 3.63
C LEU A 88 -10.14 -3.34 4.17
N ILE A 89 -11.20 -2.53 4.07
CA ILE A 89 -11.18 -1.13 4.54
C ILE A 89 -11.00 -1.06 6.06
N LEU A 90 -11.68 -1.90 6.84
CA LEU A 90 -11.49 -1.99 8.29
C LEU A 90 -10.03 -2.31 8.64
N LYS A 91 -9.44 -3.29 7.95
CA LYS A 91 -8.05 -3.68 8.15
C LYS A 91 -7.08 -2.55 7.81
N VAL A 92 -7.27 -1.89 6.67
CA VAL A 92 -6.47 -0.74 6.25
C VAL A 92 -6.59 0.42 7.25
N SER A 93 -7.80 0.73 7.69
CA SER A 93 -8.05 1.75 8.71
C SER A 93 -7.31 1.40 10.01
N SER A 94 -7.32 0.14 10.44
CA SER A 94 -6.58 -0.29 11.63
C SER A 94 -5.06 -0.18 11.43
N LEU A 95 -4.53 -0.65 10.28
CA LEU A 95 -3.10 -0.65 9.99
C LEU A 95 -2.52 0.76 9.88
N PHE A 96 -3.30 1.70 9.35
CA PHE A 96 -2.87 3.06 9.12
C PHE A 96 -3.42 4.06 10.14
N HIS A 97 -3.97 3.57 11.26
CA HIS A 97 -4.52 4.40 12.34
C HIS A 97 -5.53 5.45 11.83
N GLY A 98 -6.38 5.06 10.89
CA GLY A 98 -7.42 5.91 10.29
C GLY A 98 -6.93 6.90 9.22
N LYS A 99 -5.63 6.95 8.92
CA LYS A 99 -5.06 7.85 7.91
C LYS A 99 -4.77 7.09 6.63
N LEU A 100 -5.61 7.22 5.61
CA LEU A 100 -5.33 6.73 4.26
C LEU A 100 -5.05 7.93 3.36
N ASN A 101 -3.88 8.00 2.73
CA ASN A 101 -3.51 9.16 1.91
C ASN A 101 -3.73 8.95 0.42
N ILE A 102 -3.61 7.72 -0.07
CA ILE A 102 -3.67 7.40 -1.49
C ILE A 102 -4.52 6.13 -1.69
N LEU A 103 -5.42 6.14 -2.66
CA LEU A 103 -6.28 5.01 -3.00
C LEU A 103 -6.25 4.78 -4.52
N GLU A 104 -5.74 3.62 -4.94
CA GLU A 104 -5.66 3.20 -6.34
C GLU A 104 -6.58 1.99 -6.59
N LEU A 105 -7.64 2.22 -7.38
CA LEU A 105 -8.71 1.27 -7.70
C LEU A 105 -8.95 1.25 -9.21
N LEU A 106 -8.69 0.11 -9.87
CA LEU A 106 -8.97 -0.08 -11.31
C LEU A 106 -10.43 -0.45 -11.61
N THR A 107 -11.30 -0.52 -10.60
CA THR A 107 -12.74 -0.75 -10.81
C THR A 107 -13.57 0.21 -9.97
N SER A 108 -14.62 0.76 -10.59
CA SER A 108 -15.57 1.73 -10.01
C SER A 108 -16.05 1.33 -8.60
N TRP A 109 -15.51 1.99 -7.58
CA TRP A 109 -16.03 1.99 -6.21
C TRP A 109 -16.83 3.28 -5.94
N PRO A 110 -17.84 3.25 -5.06
CA PRO A 110 -18.48 4.47 -4.58
C PRO A 110 -17.46 5.43 -3.95
N LYS A 111 -17.59 6.73 -4.26
CA LYS A 111 -16.65 7.80 -3.91
C LYS A 111 -16.56 8.15 -2.42
N THR A 112 -17.40 7.54 -1.58
CA THR A 112 -17.52 7.86 -0.15
C THR A 112 -17.86 6.59 0.64
N TRP A 113 -17.12 6.36 1.71
CA TRP A 113 -17.32 5.22 2.62
C TRP A 113 -17.55 5.68 4.04
N HIS A 114 -18.44 4.97 4.74
CA HIS A 114 -18.67 5.13 6.16
C HIS A 114 -18.33 3.82 6.86
N VAL A 115 -17.40 3.88 7.81
CA VAL A 115 -17.08 2.77 8.72
C VAL A 115 -17.43 3.22 10.12
N ASN A 116 -18.30 2.50 10.82
CA ASN A 116 -18.80 2.86 12.16
C ASN A 116 -19.29 4.32 12.25
N GLY A 117 -19.92 4.84 11.19
CA GLY A 117 -20.38 6.22 11.10
C GLY A 117 -19.31 7.26 10.72
N GLN A 118 -18.02 6.92 10.73
CA GLN A 118 -16.95 7.82 10.29
C GLN A 118 -16.74 7.73 8.78
N ARG A 119 -16.71 8.91 8.14
CA ARG A 119 -16.35 9.04 6.74
C ARG A 119 -14.85 8.78 6.59
N ILE A 120 -14.50 7.75 5.82
CA ILE A 120 -13.11 7.51 5.43
C ILE A 120 -12.86 8.34 4.18
N THR A 121 -12.00 9.34 4.30
CA THR A 121 -11.52 10.22 3.22
C THR A 121 -10.04 9.99 3.01
#